data_AF-A0A937WBN5-F1
#
_entry.id   AF-A0A937WBN5-F1
#
_cell.length_a   1.000
_cell.length_b   1.000
_cell.length_c   1.000
_cell.angle_alpha   90.00
_cell.angle_beta   90.00
_cell.angle_gamma   90.00
#
_symmetry.space_group_name_H-M   'P 1'
#
loop_
_entity.id
_entity.type
_entity.pdbx_description
1 polymer ?
#
loop_
_entity_poly.entity_id
_entity_poly.type
_entity_poly.pdbx_seq_one_letter_code
_entity_poly.pdbx_strand_id
1 'polypeptide(L)'
;MELFSGARDKKHLSTIVEVIETNFFSIFPVTAFASKTATEFVKKYTLSRGLKMPDALVAAIVISVDGILITGNKKHFEFIDNLKSKVPPYRN
;
A
#
# COMPACT_ATOMS: atom_id res chain seq x y z
N MET A 1 7.03 3.02 -4.73
CA MET A 1 7.29 2.53 -6.10
C MET A 1 6.19 2.98 -7.06
N GLU A 2 4.91 2.68 -6.79
CA GLU A 2 3.80 2.98 -7.70
C GLU A 2 3.68 4.47 -8.09
N LEU A 3 3.93 5.39 -7.14
CA LEU A 3 3.95 6.82 -7.43
C LEU A 3 5.02 7.18 -8.48
N PHE A 4 6.25 6.68 -8.31
CA PHE A 4 7.35 6.94 -9.25
C PHE A 4 7.09 6.31 -10.61
N SER A 5 6.58 5.07 -10.67
CA SER A 5 6.25 4.41 -11.95
C SER A 5 5.05 5.03 -12.66
N GLY A 6 4.16 5.70 -11.91
CA GLY A 6 3.03 6.46 -12.45
C GLY A 6 3.40 7.88 -12.90
N ALA A 7 4.67 8.27 -12.79
CA ALA A 7 5.13 9.55 -13.32
C ALA A 7 4.95 9.58 -14.85
N ARG A 8 4.53 10.74 -15.37
CA ARG A 8 4.19 10.90 -16.80
C ARG A 8 5.39 11.38 -17.62
N ASP A 9 6.30 12.06 -16.95
CA ASP A 9 7.54 12.62 -17.49
C ASP A 9 8.50 12.90 -16.32
N LYS A 10 9.71 13.39 -16.64
CA LYS A 10 10.75 13.70 -15.64
C LYS A 10 10.32 14.82 -14.68
N LYS A 11 9.55 15.80 -15.15
CA LYS A 11 9.09 16.92 -14.31
C LYS A 11 8.10 16.42 -13.26
N HIS A 12 7.14 15.58 -13.65
CA HIS A 12 6.20 14.95 -12.73
C HIS A 12 6.93 14.08 -11.70
N LEU A 13 7.95 13.31 -12.13
CA LEU A 13 8.77 12.52 -11.22
C LEU A 13 9.47 13.40 -10.17
N SER A 14 10.09 14.51 -10.58
CA SER A 14 10.74 15.44 -9.66
C SER A 14 9.74 16.02 -8.65
N THR A 15 8.53 16.40 -9.07
CA THR A 15 7.48 16.87 -8.16
C THR A 15 7.07 15.80 -7.14
N ILE A 16 6.95 14.53 -7.56
CA ILE A 16 6.62 13.43 -6.64
C ILE A 16 7.71 13.27 -5.58
N VAL A 17 8.99 13.30 -5.99
CA VAL A 17 10.13 13.19 -5.07
C VAL A 17 10.11 14.33 -4.05
N GLU A 18 9.97 15.58 -4.52
CA GLU A 18 9.93 16.77 -3.68
C GLU A 18 8.80 16.69 -2.64
N VAL A 19 7.59 16.29 -3.04
CA VAL A 19 6.47 16.13 -2.10
C VAL A 19 6.79 15.09 -1.03
N ILE A 20 7.41 13.96 -1.39
CA ILE A 20 7.74 12.92 -0.41
C ILE A 20 8.80 13.41 0.58
N GLU A 21 9.82 14.11 0.10
CA GLU A 21 10.96 14.58 0.92
C GLU A 21 10.58 15.76 1.83
N THR A 22 9.65 16.62 1.41
CA THR A 22 9.29 17.86 2.13
C THR A 22 8.16 17.69 3.14
N ASN A 23 7.33 16.64 3.05
CA ASN A 23 6.14 16.47 3.90
C ASN A 23 6.35 15.54 5.11
N PHE A 24 7.60 15.31 5.53
CA PHE A 24 7.94 14.53 6.75
C PHE A 24 7.26 13.16 6.85
N PHE A 25 7.12 12.44 5.74
CA PHE A 25 6.55 11.09 5.77
C PHE A 25 7.50 10.10 6.41
N SER A 26 7.00 9.27 7.34
CA SER A 26 7.71 8.07 7.75
C SER A 26 7.64 7.03 6.63
N ILE A 27 8.79 6.68 6.07
CA ILE A 27 8.89 5.66 5.02
C ILE A 27 9.15 4.30 5.67
N PHE A 28 8.22 3.37 5.48
CA PHE A 28 8.37 1.99 5.92
C PHE A 28 8.92 1.13 4.78
N PRO A 29 10.15 0.60 4.89
CA PRO A 29 10.73 -0.25 3.85
C PRO A 29 10.06 -1.62 3.81
N VAL A 30 10.19 -2.31 2.68
CA VAL A 30 9.80 -3.72 2.59
C VAL A 30 10.76 -4.54 3.44
N THR A 31 10.25 -5.18 4.50
CA THR A 31 11.01 -6.09 5.35
C THR A 31 10.85 -7.54 4.91
N ALA A 32 11.72 -8.44 5.38
CA ALA A 32 11.57 -9.88 5.15
C ALA A 32 10.23 -10.40 5.67
N PHE A 33 9.77 -9.90 6.83
CA PHE A 33 8.46 -10.23 7.39
C PHE A 33 7.33 -9.78 6.46
N ALA A 34 7.34 -8.51 6.02
CA ALA A 34 6.30 -7.99 5.13
C ALA A 34 6.28 -8.73 3.78
N SER A 35 7.45 -9.04 3.22
CA SER A 35 7.58 -9.82 1.98
C SER A 35 6.98 -11.22 2.10
N LYS A 36 7.30 -11.94 3.19
CA LYS A 36 6.75 -13.27 3.46
C LYS A 36 5.23 -13.22 3.64
N THR A 37 4.73 -12.29 4.46
CA THR A 37 3.29 -12.13 4.69
C THR A 37 2.53 -11.77 3.41
N ALA A 38 3.06 -10.85 2.60
CA ALA A 38 2.48 -10.51 1.31
C ALA A 38 2.42 -11.71 0.36
N THR A 39 3.45 -12.55 0.36
CA THR A 39 3.47 -13.79 -0.42
C THR A 39 2.34 -14.73 -0.02
N GLU A 40 2.08 -14.89 1.28
CA GLU A 40 0.96 -15.70 1.77
C GLU A 40 -0.40 -15.10 1.42
N PHE A 41 -0.55 -13.77 1.46
CA PHE A 41 -1.77 -13.10 1.00
C PHE A 41 -2.02 -13.31 -0.49
N VAL A 42 -1.00 -13.19 -1.34
CA VAL A 42 -1.12 -13.45 -2.79
C VAL A 42 -1.58 -14.89 -3.02
N LYS A 43 -0.92 -15.88 -2.40
CA LYS A 43 -1.33 -17.30 -2.51
C LYS A 43 -2.79 -17.52 -2.11
N LYS A 44 -3.23 -16.87 -1.02
CA LYS A 44 -4.59 -17.04 -0.46
C LYS A 44 -5.67 -16.33 -1.28
N TYR A 45 -5.38 -15.14 -1.81
CA TYR A 45 -6.42 -14.22 -2.28
C TYR A 45 -6.36 -13.84 -3.76
N THR A 46 -5.30 -14.18 -4.50
CA THR A 46 -5.20 -13.79 -5.92
C THR A 46 -6.31 -14.41 -6.77
N LEU A 47 -6.60 -15.70 -6.64
CA LEU A 47 -7.64 -16.35 -7.45
C LEU A 47 -9.07 -16.05 -6.97
N SER A 48 -9.25 -15.88 -5.66
CA SER A 48 -10.57 -15.71 -5.06
C SER A 48 -11.05 -14.25 -5.01
N ARG A 49 -10.12 -13.30 -4.88
CA ARG A 49 -10.41 -11.87 -4.68
C ARG A 49 -9.65 -10.95 -5.64
N GLY A 50 -8.79 -11.49 -6.50
CA GLY A 50 -8.00 -10.70 -7.44
C GLY A 50 -6.91 -9.87 -6.77
N LEU A 51 -6.48 -10.22 -5.55
CA LEU A 51 -5.45 -9.47 -4.83
C LEU A 51 -4.15 -9.43 -5.62
N LYS A 52 -3.65 -8.22 -5.87
CA LYS A 52 -2.39 -7.99 -6.60
C LYS A 52 -1.21 -7.90 -5.64
N MET A 53 -0.02 -8.19 -6.15
CA MET A 53 1.23 -8.15 -5.37
C MET A 53 1.48 -6.79 -4.68
N PRO A 54 1.28 -5.62 -5.32
CA PRO A 54 1.46 -4.33 -4.64
C PRO A 54 0.50 -4.14 -3.45
N ASP A 55 -0.79 -4.44 -3.64
CA ASP A 55 -1.80 -4.35 -2.57
C ASP A 55 -1.47 -5.31 -1.41
N ALA A 56 -1.01 -6.53 -1.72
CA ALA A 56 -0.58 -7.49 -0.71
C ALA A 56 0.62 -6.98 0.12
N LEU A 57 1.60 -6.33 -0.54
CA LEU A 57 2.75 -5.73 0.15
C LEU A 57 2.32 -4.55 1.04
N VAL A 58 1.45 -3.67 0.54
CA VAL A 58 0.92 -2.55 1.34
C VAL A 58 0.20 -3.08 2.58
N ALA A 59 -0.68 -4.06 2.42
CA ALA A 59 -1.39 -4.68 3.54
C ALA A 59 -0.43 -5.29 4.57
N ALA A 60 0.59 -6.04 4.11
CA ALA A 60 1.57 -6.68 4.98
C ALA A 60 2.42 -5.67 5.76
N ILE A 61 2.84 -4.57 5.13
CA ILE A 61 3.60 -3.50 5.79
C ILE A 61 2.74 -2.84 6.87
N VAL A 62 1.49 -2.47 6.54
CA VAL A 62 0.57 -1.84 7.50
C VAL A 62 0.35 -2.72 8.72
N ILE A 63 0.12 -4.02 8.52
CA ILE A 63 -0.03 -4.99 9.63
C ILE A 63 1.25 -5.07 10.47
N SER A 64 2.42 -5.08 9.83
CA SER A 64 3.71 -5.21 10.55
C SER A 64 4.00 -4.06 11.52
N VAL A 65 3.34 -2.92 11.34
CA VAL A 65 3.51 -1.73 12.19
C VAL A 65 2.26 -1.43 13.04
N ASP A 66 1.32 -2.37 13.13
CA ASP A 66 -0.02 -2.20 13.74
C ASP A 66 -0.74 -0.92 13.26
N GLY A 67 -0.57 -0.61 11.98
CA GLY A 67 -1.10 0.60 11.36
C GLY A 67 -2.56 0.50 10.94
N ILE A 68 -3.09 1.61 10.41
CA ILE A 68 -4.40 1.68 9.76
C ILE A 68 -4.18 2.10 8.30
N LEU A 69 -4.65 1.28 7.36
CA LEU A 69 -4.61 1.61 5.95
C LEU A 69 -5.67 2.66 5.60
N ILE A 70 -5.25 3.84 5.17
CA ILE A 70 -6.14 4.83 4.57
C ILE A 70 -6.23 4.54 3.07
N THR A 71 -7.41 4.12 2.60
CA THR A 71 -7.57 3.75 1.18
C THR A 71 -8.94 4.12 0.64
N GLY A 72 -8.93 4.64 -0.58
CA GLY A 72 -10.14 4.83 -1.36
C GLY A 72 -10.72 3.52 -1.93
N ASN A 73 -9.92 2.45 -1.96
CA ASN A 73 -10.29 1.18 -2.59
C ASN A 73 -10.58 0.11 -1.53
N LYS A 74 -11.40 0.44 -0.53
CA LYS A 74 -11.68 -0.44 0.63
C LYS A 74 -12.01 -1.89 0.23
N LYS A 75 -12.78 -2.08 -0.84
CA LYS A 75 -13.17 -3.41 -1.38
C LYS A 75 -11.97 -4.29 -1.77
N HIS A 76 -10.81 -3.71 -2.08
CA HIS A 76 -9.60 -4.47 -2.41
C HIS A 76 -8.89 -5.04 -1.17
N PHE A 77 -9.26 -4.58 0.03
CA PHE A 77 -8.54 -4.86 1.27
C PHE A 77 -9.43 -5.45 2.37
N GLU A 78 -10.76 -5.30 2.28
CA GLU A 78 -11.70 -5.67 3.35
C GLU A 78 -11.73 -7.17 3.69
N PHE A 79 -11.24 -8.03 2.79
CA PHE A 79 -11.14 -9.47 2.99
C PHE A 79 -9.81 -9.92 3.62
N ILE A 80 -8.86 -9.00 3.85
CA ILE A 80 -7.56 -9.33 4.44
C ILE A 80 -7.70 -9.34 5.98
N ASP A 81 -7.59 -10.52 6.56
CA ASP A 81 -7.62 -10.72 8.00
C ASP A 81 -6.61 -9.80 8.74
N ASN A 82 -7.04 -9.21 9.86
CA ASN A 82 -6.25 -8.32 10.72
C ASN A 82 -5.80 -6.98 10.10
N LEU A 83 -6.24 -6.64 8.88
CA LEU A 83 -5.97 -5.33 8.30
C LEU A 83 -7.01 -4.29 8.74
N LYS A 84 -6.60 -3.35 9.60
CA LYS A 84 -7.43 -2.18 9.92
C LYS A 84 -7.41 -1.21 8.73
N SER A 85 -8.58 -0.78 8.27
CA SER A 85 -8.68 0.20 7.18
C SER A 85 -9.75 1.27 7.42
N LYS A 86 -9.51 2.48 6.90
CA LYS A 86 -10.44 3.62 6.91
C LYS A 86 -10.47 4.26 5.53
N VAL A 87 -11.60 4.89 5.20
CA VAL A 87 -11.71 5.73 4.00
C VAL A 87 -11.04 7.09 4.24
N PRO A 88 -10.46 7.73 3.21
CA PRO A 88 -9.87 9.05 3.35
C PRO A 88 -10.94 10.10 3.73
N PRO A 89 -10.59 11.11 4.56
CA PRO A 89 -11.55 12.09 5.06
C PRO A 89 -12.14 13.00 3.98
N TYR A 90 -11.52 13.09 2.80
CA TYR A 90 -12.02 13.87 1.67
C TYR A 90 -13.04 13.10 0.80
N ARG A 91 -13.31 11.84 1.11
CA ARG A 91 -14.24 10.99 0.35
C ARG A 91 -15.54 10.86 1.16
N ASN A 92 -16.51 11.72 0.85
CA ASN A 92 -17.88 11.67 1.37
C ASN A 92 -18.60 10.39 0.92
#